data_AF-A0AA42ZE08-F1
#
_entry.id   AF-A0AA42ZE08-F1
#
_cell.length_a   1.000
_cell.length_b   1.000
_cell.length_c   1.000
_cell.angle_alpha   90.00
_cell.angle_beta   90.00
_cell.angle_gamma   90.00
#
_symmetry.space_group_name_H-M   'P 1'
#
loop_
_entity.id
_entity.type
_entity.pdbx_description
1 polymer ?
#
loop_
_entity_poly.entity_id
_entity_poly.type
_entity_poly.pdbx_seq_one_letter_code
_entity_poly.pdbx_strand_id
1 'polypeptide(L)'
;MKKLLQQSIYAVLLALALTFTGCQEEFEPLPDPDQEQQTLMANSATGQLIAGTASNDGSFDNIVDGASCFDIKFPYTVAVNGITITIENEDGLRIVEEIFDQFDNDVDELDILFPITITIADYSEIVIESFDQLRDLAQECIEGGDDDDIECIDFVYPITLYTFDLNEQQTGSVTVENDYQLRRFFAGLDDDDLVSIDFPITLVKSDGTEVLVTSNEELVQAIEMAKTMCDEDDDNDHNDDDFTEERLRALLVECPWFVKEIERDAVSLTDQYFEYLFKFSEDGAVTVKDRQGNMLTGVWDTRVTDHHVKLIMEFNVLVEFTLEWYVYEISPGKIKLYAGDRDKIIMESACDIVNDDPNTLREILKECVWVIKKVLNQGQEIDRLLGWEFQFLPEGVVTLTNGDMVSQGTWEITMNAQGRLVMALSFGSEPAITFEWPLSDLRHDRLKFSIEEIDYELVLQRVCDDTNTDGDLVEIRSIMAQGPWIVAQYKDDGVDETELFTGSTFEFLPDHLVSVTVSPTGPAYMGLWRVIRNSDGKIKVYLNFGDADPYGELTDDWKLVEISPNRIELRDVSDDYSPAGTVDGTDLLVFERI
;
A
#
# COMPACT_ATOMS: atom_id res chain seq x y z
N MET A 1 49.36 76.67 46.32
CA MET A 1 48.25 76.44 45.35
C MET A 1 48.36 75.11 44.60
N LYS A 2 49.55 74.60 44.20
CA LYS A 2 49.66 73.31 43.49
C LYS A 2 49.21 72.05 44.26
N LYS A 3 49.44 71.96 45.58
CA LYS A 3 49.04 70.78 46.38
C LYS A 3 47.52 70.66 46.58
N LEU A 4 46.81 71.78 46.69
CA LEU A 4 45.35 71.82 46.82
C LEU A 4 44.64 71.41 45.52
N LEU A 5 45.21 71.77 44.36
CA LEU A 5 44.69 71.36 43.05
C LEU A 5 44.85 69.85 42.80
N GLN A 6 45.97 69.27 43.27
CA GLN A 6 46.22 67.84 43.13
C GLN A 6 45.28 67.00 44.01
N GLN A 7 45.01 67.46 45.24
CA GLN A 7 44.08 66.80 46.15
C GLN A 7 42.62 66.90 45.69
N SER A 8 42.24 68.00 45.02
CA SER A 8 40.91 68.14 44.42
C SER A 8 40.74 67.27 43.18
N ILE A 9 41.79 67.05 42.39
CA ILE A 9 41.77 66.10 41.26
C ILE A 9 41.61 64.65 41.76
N TYR A 10 42.32 64.26 42.83
CA TYR A 10 42.13 62.93 43.42
C TYR A 10 40.75 62.74 44.05
N ALA A 11 40.19 63.78 44.66
CA ALA A 11 38.83 63.72 45.22
C ALA A 11 37.76 63.63 44.12
N VAL A 12 37.94 64.32 43.00
CA VAL A 12 37.04 64.21 41.83
C VAL A 12 37.18 62.85 41.15
N LEU A 13 38.40 62.31 41.02
CA LEU A 13 38.62 60.95 40.49
C LEU A 13 38.05 59.86 41.41
N LEU A 14 38.11 60.04 42.73
CA LEU A 14 37.50 59.12 43.69
C LEU A 14 35.96 59.22 43.66
N ALA A 15 35.41 60.43 43.52
CA ALA A 15 33.98 60.63 43.34
C ALA A 15 33.47 60.06 42.00
N LEU A 16 34.27 60.14 40.93
CA LEU A 16 33.95 59.54 39.63
C LEU A 16 34.08 58.00 39.66
N ALA A 17 35.00 57.46 40.46
CA ALA A 17 35.14 56.01 40.65
C ALA A 17 33.97 55.43 41.49
N LEU A 18 33.42 56.22 42.41
CA LEU A 18 32.24 55.86 43.21
C LEU A 18 30.91 55.94 42.43
N THR A 19 30.89 56.51 41.22
CA THR A 19 29.71 56.48 40.33
C THR A 19 29.66 55.25 39.40
N PHE A 20 30.66 54.36 39.45
CA PHE A 20 30.69 53.12 38.67
C PHE A 20 30.38 51.86 39.48
N THR A 21 30.01 51.98 40.75
CA THR A 21 29.33 50.89 41.47
C THR A 21 27.83 50.98 41.18
N GLY A 22 27.46 50.78 39.92
CA GLY A 22 26.10 50.36 39.60
C GLY A 22 25.92 48.97 40.20
N CYS A 23 24.87 48.79 40.99
CA CYS A 23 24.38 47.44 41.24
C CYS A 23 24.09 46.83 39.88
N GLN A 24 24.67 45.67 39.59
CA GLN A 24 24.06 44.76 38.65
C GLN A 24 22.65 44.53 39.22
N GLU A 25 21.60 45.00 38.53
CA GLU A 25 20.29 44.40 38.72
C GLU A 25 20.41 43.00 38.12
N GLU A 26 20.95 42.08 38.91
CA GLU A 26 20.61 40.68 38.78
C GLU A 26 19.22 40.57 39.40
N PHE A 27 18.23 41.07 38.66
CA PHE A 27 16.84 40.79 38.94
C PHE A 27 16.61 39.41 38.35
N GLU A 28 16.93 38.36 39.11
CA GLU A 28 16.11 37.17 39.00
C GLU A 28 14.70 37.64 39.38
N PRO A 29 13.71 37.60 38.47
CA PRO A 29 12.35 37.81 38.89
C PRO A 29 12.09 36.80 39.99
N LEU A 30 11.94 37.29 41.23
CA LEU A 30 11.34 36.49 42.28
C LEU A 30 10.00 36.02 41.72
N PRO A 31 9.68 34.71 41.83
CA PRO A 31 8.38 34.22 41.41
C PRO A 31 7.31 35.08 42.09
N ASP A 32 6.28 35.40 41.31
CA ASP A 32 5.16 36.19 41.77
C ASP A 32 4.63 35.56 43.08
N PRO A 33 4.59 36.28 44.22
CA PRO A 33 4.14 35.71 45.49
C PRO A 33 2.67 35.26 45.48
N ASP A 34 1.94 35.54 44.40
CA ASP A 34 0.57 35.06 44.14
C ASP A 34 0.52 33.78 43.27
N GLN A 35 1.66 33.26 42.77
CA GLN A 35 1.74 31.89 42.26
C GLN A 35 2.17 30.97 43.40
N GLU A 36 1.22 30.20 43.95
CA GLU A 36 1.57 29.01 44.73
C GLU A 36 2.41 28.13 43.80
N GLN A 37 3.74 28.15 43.95
CA GLN A 37 4.64 27.28 43.20
C GLN A 37 4.21 25.85 43.46
N GLN A 38 3.73 25.18 42.40
CA GLN A 38 3.15 23.85 42.50
C GLN A 38 4.28 22.82 42.44
N THR A 39 5.00 22.68 43.55
CA THR A 39 6.06 21.69 43.66
C THR A 39 5.47 20.28 43.64
N LEU A 40 6.13 19.39 42.90
CA LEU A 40 5.84 17.96 42.84
C LEU A 40 7.11 17.18 43.18
N MET A 41 6.95 16.05 43.86
CA MET A 41 8.05 15.11 44.07
C MET A 41 8.29 14.33 42.77
N ALA A 42 9.56 14.10 42.42
CA ALA A 42 9.93 13.41 41.18
C ALA A 42 9.24 12.03 41.02
N ASN A 43 9.10 11.27 42.11
CA ASN A 43 8.42 9.96 42.12
C ASN A 43 6.91 10.01 42.38
N SER A 44 6.30 11.20 42.41
CA SER A 44 4.85 11.32 42.58
C SER A 44 4.10 10.74 41.38
N ALA A 45 2.82 10.44 41.54
CA ALA A 45 1.97 10.01 40.42
C ALA A 45 2.01 11.00 39.25
N THR A 46 2.08 12.31 39.52
CA THR A 46 2.25 13.34 38.48
C THR A 46 3.61 13.24 37.80
N GLY A 47 4.68 12.97 38.54
CA GLY A 47 6.02 12.75 37.96
C GLY A 47 6.07 11.51 37.07
N GLN A 48 5.37 10.44 37.45
CA GLN A 48 5.23 9.23 36.63
C GLN A 48 4.46 9.50 35.33
N LEU A 49 3.36 10.26 35.39
CA LEU A 49 2.62 10.68 34.18
C LEU A 49 3.50 11.51 33.25
N ILE A 50 4.26 12.48 33.77
CA ILE A 50 5.19 13.28 32.95
C ILE A 50 6.26 12.40 32.33
N ALA A 51 6.76 11.42 33.09
CA ALA A 51 7.78 10.50 32.62
C ALA A 51 7.27 9.55 31.54
N GLY A 52 6.05 9.02 31.68
CA GLY A 52 5.40 8.16 30.68
C GLY A 52 5.07 8.90 29.39
N THR A 53 4.52 10.11 29.50
CA THR A 53 4.25 10.98 28.34
C THR A 53 5.52 11.39 27.56
N ALA A 54 6.69 11.30 28.17
CA ALA A 54 7.97 11.59 27.53
C ALA A 54 8.82 10.32 27.32
N SER A 55 8.25 9.12 27.47
CA SER A 55 8.96 7.87 27.19
C SER A 55 9.21 7.70 25.70
N ASN A 56 10.21 6.88 25.39
CA ASN A 56 10.38 6.39 24.04
C ASN A 56 9.49 5.16 23.86
N ASP A 57 8.41 5.33 23.12
CA ASP A 57 7.42 4.29 22.78
C ASP A 57 8.15 3.08 22.15
N GLY A 58 8.52 3.18 20.88
CA GLY A 58 9.29 2.14 20.20
C GLY A 58 8.46 1.22 19.30
N SER A 59 7.13 1.30 19.33
CA SER A 59 6.21 0.53 18.49
C SER A 59 6.41 0.71 16.99
N PHE A 60 6.93 1.87 16.55
CA PHE A 60 7.01 2.21 15.14
C PHE A 60 7.81 1.24 14.26
N ASP A 61 8.73 0.43 14.82
CA ASP A 61 9.45 -0.62 14.09
C ASP A 61 9.17 -2.04 14.55
N ASN A 62 8.00 -2.24 15.20
CA ASN A 62 7.42 -3.54 15.52
C ASN A 62 7.57 -4.51 14.34
N ILE A 63 7.35 -4.06 13.09
CA ILE A 63 7.46 -4.89 11.87
C ILE A 63 8.78 -5.64 11.73
N VAL A 64 9.83 -5.17 12.39
CA VAL A 64 11.16 -5.76 12.35
C VAL A 64 11.48 -6.58 13.60
N ASP A 65 11.21 -6.07 14.80
CA ASP A 65 11.64 -6.71 16.05
C ASP A 65 10.52 -7.35 16.87
N GLY A 66 9.27 -7.02 16.57
CA GLY A 66 8.07 -7.51 17.21
C GLY A 66 7.99 -7.18 18.69
N ALA A 67 8.32 -5.95 19.08
CA ALA A 67 8.30 -5.50 20.46
C ALA A 67 7.94 -4.01 20.57
N SER A 68 6.83 -3.68 21.24
CA SER A 68 6.40 -2.27 21.33
C SER A 68 7.30 -1.40 22.19
N CYS A 69 7.98 -1.96 23.19
CA CYS A 69 8.60 -1.19 24.26
C CYS A 69 10.04 -0.68 24.01
N PHE A 70 10.55 -0.84 22.78
CA PHE A 70 11.84 -0.31 22.32
C PHE A 70 11.92 -0.29 20.80
N ASP A 71 12.76 0.60 20.25
CA ASP A 71 13.02 0.65 18.81
C ASP A 71 14.43 0.21 18.42
N ILE A 72 14.63 -0.21 17.16
CA ILE A 72 15.98 -0.36 16.59
C ILE A 72 16.50 0.97 16.04
N LYS A 73 17.62 1.42 16.62
CA LYS A 73 18.33 2.61 16.17
C LYS A 73 18.89 2.47 14.74
N PHE A 74 18.44 3.35 13.86
CA PHE A 74 18.95 3.44 12.49
C PHE A 74 20.45 3.81 12.39
N PRO A 75 21.16 3.36 11.35
CA PRO A 75 20.72 2.40 10.34
C PRO A 75 20.98 0.95 10.76
N TYR A 76 20.13 0.03 10.31
CA TYR A 76 20.32 -1.42 10.48
C TYR A 76 20.00 -2.18 9.19
N THR A 77 20.26 -3.48 9.16
CA THR A 77 20.08 -4.31 7.97
C THR A 77 19.26 -5.54 8.29
N VAL A 78 18.28 -5.82 7.43
CA VAL A 78 17.41 -6.99 7.49
C VAL A 78 17.52 -7.79 6.20
N ALA A 79 17.20 -9.07 6.26
CA ALA A 79 17.00 -9.92 5.11
C ALA A 79 15.53 -10.37 5.10
N VAL A 80 14.76 -9.89 4.13
CA VAL A 80 13.33 -10.14 3.98
C VAL A 80 13.14 -11.07 2.79
N ASN A 81 12.60 -12.28 3.02
CA ASN A 81 12.47 -13.33 2.00
C ASN A 81 13.76 -13.59 1.20
N GLY A 82 14.91 -13.44 1.87
CA GLY A 82 16.26 -13.59 1.30
C GLY A 82 16.84 -12.37 0.58
N ILE A 83 16.10 -11.25 0.51
CA ILE A 83 16.56 -9.97 -0.03
C ILE A 83 17.14 -9.12 1.10
N THR A 84 18.41 -8.73 1.00
CA THR A 84 19.06 -7.88 2.00
C THR A 84 18.75 -6.40 1.77
N ILE A 85 18.21 -5.73 2.78
CA ILE A 85 17.77 -4.34 2.76
C ILE A 85 18.40 -3.61 3.94
N THR A 86 18.87 -2.38 3.72
CA THR A 86 19.36 -1.50 4.78
C THR A 86 18.30 -0.45 5.05
N ILE A 87 17.84 -0.40 6.30
CA ILE A 87 16.84 0.56 6.79
C ILE A 87 17.61 1.75 7.35
N GLU A 88 17.52 2.89 6.67
CA GLU A 88 18.26 4.12 7.02
C GLU A 88 17.43 5.07 7.89
N ASN A 89 16.11 4.91 7.88
CA ASN A 89 15.10 5.73 8.55
C ASN A 89 13.74 5.01 8.54
N GLU A 90 12.74 5.60 9.19
CA GLU A 90 11.34 5.12 9.24
C GLU A 90 10.75 4.85 7.84
N ASP A 91 11.00 5.72 6.86
CA ASP A 91 10.53 5.51 5.47
C ASP A 91 11.00 4.16 4.88
N GLY A 92 12.13 3.62 5.37
CA GLY A 92 12.65 2.34 4.94
C GLY A 92 11.82 1.14 5.41
N LEU A 93 11.05 1.28 6.49
CA LEU A 93 10.18 0.22 7.02
C LEU A 93 9.05 -0.13 6.05
N ARG A 94 8.55 0.86 5.30
CA ARG A 94 7.57 0.66 4.22
C ARG A 94 8.02 -0.35 3.17
N ILE A 95 9.33 -0.46 2.93
CA ILE A 95 9.86 -1.43 1.95
C ILE A 95 9.68 -2.86 2.48
N VAL A 96 9.79 -3.05 3.80
CA VAL A 96 9.57 -4.35 4.46
C VAL A 96 8.10 -4.73 4.34
N GLU A 97 7.22 -3.79 4.68
CA GLU A 97 5.75 -3.93 4.55
C GLU A 97 5.34 -4.26 3.10
N GLU A 98 5.82 -3.50 2.10
CA GLU A 98 5.54 -3.75 0.69
C GLU A 98 5.98 -5.14 0.20
N ILE A 99 7.01 -5.74 0.83
CA ILE A 99 7.47 -7.09 0.51
C ILE A 99 6.56 -8.14 1.14
N PHE A 100 6.16 -7.96 2.40
CA PHE A 100 5.20 -8.86 3.07
C PHE A 100 3.84 -8.84 2.34
N ASP A 101 3.42 -7.66 1.87
CA ASP A 101 2.17 -7.48 1.14
C ASP A 101 2.17 -7.97 -0.31
N GLN A 102 3.31 -8.47 -0.80
CA GLN A 102 3.41 -8.89 -2.19
C GLN A 102 2.49 -10.08 -2.49
N PHE A 103 2.27 -10.98 -1.52
CA PHE A 103 1.41 -12.14 -1.67
C PHE A 103 0.63 -12.45 -0.39
N ASP A 104 -0.69 -12.34 -0.39
CA ASP A 104 -1.51 -12.57 0.82
C ASP A 104 -1.50 -14.02 1.38
N ASN A 105 -0.72 -14.94 0.80
CA ASN A 105 -0.71 -16.36 1.20
C ASN A 105 0.70 -16.97 1.27
N ASP A 106 1.76 -16.18 1.19
CA ASP A 106 3.11 -16.68 1.48
C ASP A 106 3.39 -16.65 2.98
N VAL A 107 4.58 -17.10 3.33
CA VAL A 107 5.08 -17.05 4.71
C VAL A 107 6.30 -16.18 4.62
N ASP A 108 6.16 -14.97 5.15
CA ASP A 108 7.27 -14.04 5.20
C ASP A 108 8.31 -14.45 6.24
N GLU A 109 9.57 -14.35 5.84
CA GLU A 109 10.73 -14.59 6.70
C GLU A 109 11.56 -13.31 6.77
N LEU A 110 11.72 -12.77 7.98
CA LEU A 110 12.56 -11.63 8.27
C LEU A 110 13.69 -12.04 9.21
N ASP A 111 14.92 -11.80 8.76
CA ASP A 111 16.14 -12.03 9.51
C ASP A 111 16.88 -10.71 9.76
N ILE A 112 17.07 -10.33 11.02
CA ILE A 112 17.87 -9.16 11.39
C ILE A 112 19.37 -9.50 11.35
N LEU A 113 20.18 -8.64 10.72
CA LEU A 113 21.64 -8.79 10.69
C LEU A 113 22.27 -8.09 11.90
N PHE A 114 22.62 -8.89 12.90
CA PHE A 114 23.31 -8.44 14.11
C PHE A 114 24.80 -8.10 13.88
N PRO A 115 25.39 -7.20 14.70
CA PRO A 115 24.79 -6.54 15.86
C PRO A 115 23.92 -5.34 15.47
N ILE A 116 22.89 -5.08 16.28
CA ILE A 116 22.03 -3.90 16.22
C ILE A 116 22.12 -3.11 17.53
N THR A 117 21.64 -1.87 17.53
CA THR A 117 21.47 -1.07 18.75
C THR A 117 20.00 -0.75 18.90
N ILE A 118 19.44 -0.95 20.08
CA ILE A 118 18.06 -0.58 20.39
C ILE A 118 18.03 0.64 21.33
N THR A 119 16.92 1.37 21.31
CA THR A 119 16.59 2.47 22.22
C THR A 119 15.39 2.04 23.06
N ILE A 120 15.53 1.98 24.38
CA ILE A 120 14.41 1.62 25.28
C ILE A 120 13.70 2.88 25.82
N ALA A 121 12.56 2.71 26.50
CA ALA A 121 11.72 3.78 27.08
C ALA A 121 12.41 4.93 27.85
N ASP A 122 13.60 4.72 28.44
CA ASP A 122 14.38 5.76 29.12
C ASP A 122 15.43 6.47 28.23
N TYR A 123 15.38 6.21 26.92
CA TYR A 123 16.35 6.57 25.89
C TYR A 123 17.77 6.04 26.12
N SER A 124 17.94 4.98 26.92
CA SER A 124 19.23 4.30 26.96
C SER A 124 19.40 3.37 25.76
N GLU A 125 20.65 3.26 25.31
CA GLU A 125 21.00 2.46 24.14
C GLU A 125 21.65 1.15 24.56
N ILE A 126 21.14 0.03 24.02
CA ILE A 126 21.65 -1.32 24.29
C ILE A 126 22.11 -1.94 22.97
N VAL A 127 23.33 -2.48 22.95
CA VAL A 127 23.81 -3.25 21.79
C VAL A 127 23.35 -4.69 21.93
N ILE A 128 22.62 -5.17 20.92
CA ILE A 128 22.12 -6.53 20.81
C ILE A 128 22.98 -7.29 19.81
N GLU A 129 23.54 -8.42 20.24
CA GLU A 129 24.53 -9.18 19.47
C GLU A 129 23.92 -10.40 18.75
N SER A 130 22.66 -10.75 19.05
CA SER A 130 21.98 -11.92 18.48
C SER A 130 20.47 -11.88 18.65
N PHE A 131 19.74 -12.60 17.78
CA PHE A 131 18.29 -12.76 17.86
C PHE A 131 17.79 -13.29 19.22
N ASP A 132 18.50 -14.25 19.84
CA ASP A 132 18.10 -14.76 21.15
C ASP A 132 18.12 -13.66 22.22
N GLN A 133 19.05 -12.70 22.15
CA GLN A 133 19.09 -11.56 23.08
C GLN A 133 17.93 -10.58 22.83
N LEU A 134 17.61 -10.32 21.56
CA LEU A 134 16.47 -9.48 21.18
C LEU A 134 15.16 -10.09 21.68
N ARG A 135 14.93 -11.38 21.35
CA ARG A 135 13.73 -12.11 21.76
C ARG A 135 13.56 -12.17 23.28
N ASP A 136 14.65 -12.39 24.02
CA ASP A 136 14.57 -12.44 25.47
C ASP A 136 14.18 -11.07 26.07
N LEU A 137 14.53 -9.96 25.40
CA LEU A 137 14.10 -8.62 25.79
C LEU A 137 12.66 -8.30 25.34
N ALA A 138 12.30 -8.64 24.11
CA ALA A 138 10.93 -8.50 23.58
C ALA A 138 9.90 -9.24 24.45
N GLN A 139 10.26 -10.38 25.04
CA GLN A 139 9.40 -11.10 26.01
C GLN A 139 9.13 -10.34 27.31
N GLU A 140 9.90 -9.29 27.61
CA GLU A 140 9.67 -8.41 28.75
C GLU A 140 8.69 -7.27 28.42
N CYS A 141 8.41 -7.01 27.13
CA CYS A 141 7.38 -6.05 26.70
C CYS A 141 5.98 -6.61 27.03
N ILE A 142 5.06 -5.71 27.40
CA ILE A 142 3.67 -6.03 27.73
C ILE A 142 2.82 -5.71 26.50
N GLU A 143 2.71 -6.67 25.60
CA GLU A 143 1.92 -6.53 24.37
C GLU A 143 0.40 -6.46 24.67
N GLY A 144 -0.28 -5.44 24.13
CA GLY A 144 -1.73 -5.25 24.18
C GLY A 144 -2.27 -4.44 25.38
N GLY A 145 -1.50 -3.46 25.86
CA GLY A 145 -1.96 -2.40 26.77
C GLY A 145 -1.68 -2.61 28.26
N ASP A 146 -1.41 -1.49 28.94
CA ASP A 146 -0.82 -1.30 30.29
C ASP A 146 0.73 -1.33 30.32
N ASP A 147 1.40 -0.76 29.32
CA ASP A 147 2.80 -0.33 29.51
C ASP A 147 2.88 1.06 30.20
N ASP A 148 4.10 1.56 30.40
CA ASP A 148 4.34 2.78 31.21
C ASP A 148 4.32 4.06 30.34
N ASP A 149 4.18 3.94 29.02
CA ASP A 149 4.14 5.00 28.02
C ASP A 149 2.80 5.71 28.00
N ILE A 150 2.77 6.94 27.47
CA ILE A 150 1.52 7.63 27.22
C ILE A 150 1.65 8.39 25.91
N GLU A 151 1.00 7.90 24.86
CA GLU A 151 1.24 8.37 23.49
C GLU A 151 0.15 9.31 22.98
N CYS A 152 -1.07 9.17 23.51
CA CYS A 152 -2.22 9.93 23.03
C CYS A 152 -2.15 11.44 23.29
N ILE A 153 -1.10 11.90 23.98
CA ILE A 153 -0.82 13.30 24.26
C ILE A 153 0.68 13.52 24.39
N ASP A 154 1.18 14.63 23.88
CA ASP A 154 2.60 14.96 23.85
C ASP A 154 2.86 16.40 24.35
N PHE A 155 4.06 16.66 24.84
CA PHE A 155 4.51 17.97 25.31
C PHE A 155 4.96 18.88 24.16
N VAL A 156 4.46 20.12 24.16
CA VAL A 156 4.99 21.15 23.26
C VAL A 156 6.19 21.84 23.91
N TYR A 157 7.37 21.61 23.35
CA TYR A 157 8.63 22.21 23.78
C TYR A 157 8.86 23.63 23.25
N PRO A 158 9.70 24.44 23.93
CA PRO A 158 10.48 24.13 25.14
C PRO A 158 9.70 24.26 26.45
N ILE A 159 10.09 23.48 27.46
CA ILE A 159 9.53 23.52 28.82
C ILE A 159 10.62 23.89 29.82
N THR A 160 10.32 24.82 30.73
CA THR A 160 11.24 25.18 31.82
C THR A 160 10.80 24.53 33.14
N LEU A 161 11.77 23.91 33.81
CA LEU A 161 11.62 23.21 35.08
C LEU A 161 12.48 23.90 36.13
N TYR A 162 11.97 24.00 37.35
CA TYR A 162 12.67 24.52 38.52
C TYR A 162 12.90 23.39 39.51
N THR A 163 14.10 23.30 40.07
CA THR A 163 14.43 22.33 41.13
C THR A 163 14.44 23.04 42.49
N PHE A 164 14.12 22.32 43.56
CA PHE A 164 14.04 22.85 44.92
C PHE A 164 14.76 21.95 45.92
N ASP A 165 15.18 22.52 47.05
CA ASP A 165 15.62 21.74 48.21
C ASP A 165 14.42 21.32 49.08
N LEU A 166 14.67 20.50 50.10
CA LEU A 166 13.62 20.04 51.04
C LEU A 166 12.97 21.18 51.86
N ASN A 167 13.48 22.40 51.80
CA ASN A 167 12.87 23.58 52.43
C ASN A 167 12.10 24.43 51.41
N GLU A 168 11.83 23.89 50.21
CA GLU A 168 11.15 24.57 49.09
C GLU A 168 11.91 25.82 48.61
N GLN A 169 13.22 25.87 48.81
CA GLN A 169 14.06 26.90 48.24
C GLN A 169 14.52 26.46 46.85
N GLN A 170 14.25 27.27 45.83
CA GLN A 170 14.69 27.00 44.47
C GLN A 170 16.23 26.86 44.41
N THR A 171 16.70 25.74 43.84
CA THR A 171 18.12 25.39 43.71
C THR A 171 18.64 25.57 42.29
N GLY A 172 17.76 25.59 41.28
CA GLY A 172 18.15 25.73 39.88
C GLY A 172 16.96 25.85 38.92
N SER A 173 17.28 25.99 37.64
CA SER A 173 16.33 25.95 36.53
C SER A 173 16.94 25.22 35.34
N VAL A 174 16.15 24.40 34.66
CA VAL A 174 16.54 23.64 33.46
C VAL A 174 15.46 23.85 32.40
N THR A 175 15.85 24.20 31.18
CA THR A 175 14.94 24.22 30.04
C THR A 175 15.24 22.99 29.19
N VAL A 176 14.19 22.21 28.89
CA VAL A 176 14.23 21.02 28.05
C VAL A 176 13.59 21.33 26.70
N GLU A 177 14.14 20.76 25.64
CA GLU A 177 13.78 21.06 24.24
C GLU A 177 13.12 19.88 23.51
N ASN A 178 13.06 18.70 24.13
CA ASN A 178 12.46 17.47 23.60
C ASN A 178 12.25 16.42 24.72
N ASP A 179 11.52 15.35 24.40
CA ASP A 179 11.19 14.24 25.33
C ASP A 179 12.43 13.57 25.90
N TYR A 180 13.43 13.32 25.06
CA TYR A 180 14.75 12.85 25.52
C TYR A 180 15.28 13.69 26.69
N GLN A 181 15.29 15.02 26.56
CA GLN A 181 15.79 15.89 27.64
C GLN A 181 14.88 15.87 28.88
N LEU A 182 13.56 15.83 28.69
CA LEU A 182 12.59 15.77 29.79
C LEU A 182 12.68 14.44 30.55
N ARG A 183 12.67 13.32 29.84
CA ARG A 183 12.80 11.96 30.37
C ARG A 183 14.11 11.76 31.10
N ARG A 184 15.24 12.17 30.51
CA ARG A 184 16.56 12.09 31.15
C ARG A 184 16.68 13.04 32.35
N PHE A 185 15.98 14.18 32.36
CA PHE A 185 15.92 15.06 33.52
C PHE A 185 15.25 14.35 34.69
N PHE A 186 14.04 13.79 34.51
CA PHE A 186 13.33 13.07 35.57
C PHE A 186 14.07 11.80 36.02
N ALA A 187 14.69 11.05 35.10
CA ALA A 187 15.51 9.88 35.44
C ALA A 187 16.80 10.23 36.22
N GLY A 188 17.24 11.48 36.18
CA GLY A 188 18.41 11.97 36.89
C GLY A 188 18.15 12.48 38.30
N LEU A 189 16.88 12.55 38.73
CA LEU A 189 16.46 13.02 40.04
C LEU A 189 16.41 11.88 41.07
N ASP A 190 16.67 12.21 42.33
CA ASP A 190 16.41 11.30 43.45
C ASP A 190 14.90 11.28 43.78
N ASP A 191 14.43 10.20 44.43
CA ASP A 191 13.01 9.98 44.73
C ASP A 191 12.33 11.15 45.49
N ASP A 192 13.07 11.85 46.34
CA ASP A 192 12.59 12.95 47.19
C ASP A 192 12.90 14.35 46.64
N ASP A 193 13.45 14.46 45.43
CA ASP A 193 13.70 15.74 44.79
C ASP A 193 12.37 16.44 44.43
N LEU A 194 12.36 17.76 44.65
CA LEU A 194 11.21 18.62 44.38
C LEU A 194 11.43 19.40 43.09
N VAL A 195 10.43 19.34 42.20
CA VAL A 195 10.43 19.99 40.89
C VAL A 195 9.16 20.84 40.74
N SER A 196 9.23 21.94 39.98
CA SER A 196 8.05 22.68 39.51
C SER A 196 8.20 22.94 38.02
N ILE A 197 7.10 22.88 37.29
CA ILE A 197 7.03 23.32 35.89
C ILE A 197 6.75 24.83 35.87
N ASP A 198 7.37 25.55 34.94
CA ASP A 198 7.04 26.94 34.62
C ASP A 198 5.77 26.99 33.77
N PHE A 199 4.61 27.07 34.43
CA PHE A 199 3.30 27.17 33.77
C PHE A 199 3.04 28.58 33.20
N PRO A 200 2.23 28.69 32.13
CA PRO A 200 1.53 27.62 31.44
C PRO A 200 2.39 26.86 30.43
N ILE A 201 2.06 25.59 30.20
CA ILE A 201 2.62 24.77 29.12
C ILE A 201 1.50 24.31 28.18
N THR A 202 1.88 23.93 26.96
CA THR A 202 0.95 23.40 25.96
C THR A 202 1.22 21.91 25.77
N LEU A 203 0.14 21.14 25.67
CA LEU A 203 0.14 19.74 25.27
C LEU A 203 -0.53 19.64 23.90
N VAL A 204 -0.18 18.65 23.10
CA VAL A 204 -0.84 18.34 21.82
C VAL A 204 -1.37 16.91 21.90
N LYS A 205 -2.64 16.71 21.57
CA LYS A 205 -3.23 15.36 21.49
C LYS A 205 -2.88 14.69 20.16
N SER A 206 -3.08 13.38 20.08
CA SER A 206 -2.93 12.60 18.82
C SER A 206 -3.74 13.18 17.64
N ASP A 207 -4.91 13.77 17.89
CA ASP A 207 -5.74 14.43 16.88
C ASP A 207 -5.23 15.83 16.43
N GLY A 208 -4.09 16.28 16.97
CA GLY A 208 -3.49 17.60 16.72
C GLY A 208 -4.10 18.74 17.54
N THR A 209 -5.06 18.47 18.44
CA THR A 209 -5.67 19.48 19.30
C THR A 209 -4.69 19.95 20.38
N GLU A 210 -4.44 21.25 20.45
CA GLU A 210 -3.64 21.85 21.51
C GLU A 210 -4.45 22.09 22.80
N VAL A 211 -3.88 21.70 23.94
CA VAL A 211 -4.42 21.91 25.29
C VAL A 211 -3.44 22.76 26.10
N LEU A 212 -3.85 23.96 26.48
CA LEU A 212 -3.07 24.82 27.39
C LEU A 212 -3.37 24.43 28.84
N VAL A 213 -2.35 24.05 29.61
CA VAL A 213 -2.47 23.73 31.03
C VAL A 213 -1.72 24.75 31.88
N THR A 214 -2.32 25.14 33.00
CA THR A 214 -1.82 26.21 33.88
C THR A 214 -1.45 25.72 35.28
N SER A 215 -1.64 24.44 35.57
CA SER A 215 -1.38 23.82 36.88
C SER A 215 -1.10 22.31 36.75
N ASN A 216 -0.49 21.73 37.78
CA ASN A 216 -0.29 20.28 37.91
C ASN A 216 -1.64 19.52 37.90
N GLU A 217 -2.71 20.10 38.47
CA GLU A 217 -4.03 19.47 38.46
C GLU A 217 -4.61 19.41 37.04
N GLU A 218 -4.48 20.48 36.26
CA GLU A 218 -4.90 20.51 34.85
C GLU A 218 -4.04 19.59 33.98
N LEU A 219 -2.72 19.52 34.25
CA LEU A 219 -1.80 18.61 33.56
C LEU A 219 -2.20 17.14 33.78
N VAL A 220 -2.41 16.73 35.04
CA VAL A 220 -2.85 15.37 35.38
C VAL A 220 -4.19 15.04 34.70
N GLN A 221 -5.16 15.96 34.75
CA GLN A 221 -6.45 15.76 34.11
C GLN A 221 -6.33 15.65 32.59
N ALA A 222 -5.49 16.46 31.96
CA ALA A 222 -5.28 16.42 30.51
C ALA A 222 -4.69 15.08 30.08
N ILE A 223 -3.65 14.60 30.78
CA ILE A 223 -2.99 13.33 30.48
C ILE A 223 -3.93 12.14 30.74
N GLU A 224 -4.53 12.05 31.93
CA GLU A 224 -5.40 10.91 32.29
C GLU A 224 -6.67 10.82 31.43
N MET A 225 -7.16 11.95 30.90
CA MET A 225 -8.25 11.93 29.94
C MET A 225 -7.80 11.48 28.56
N ALA A 226 -6.54 11.70 28.19
CA ALA A 226 -6.01 11.41 26.87
C ALA A 226 -5.57 9.95 26.70
N LYS A 227 -5.06 9.29 27.75
CA LYS A 227 -4.56 7.90 27.74
C LYS A 227 -5.41 6.86 27.00
N THR A 228 -6.72 7.04 26.92
CA THR A 228 -7.62 6.07 26.29
C THR A 228 -8.32 6.66 25.06
N MET A 229 -7.73 7.70 24.45
CA MET A 229 -8.32 8.43 23.31
C MET A 229 -7.75 8.01 21.96
N CYS A 230 -6.65 7.29 21.95
CA CYS A 230 -6.01 6.75 20.76
C CYS A 230 -5.63 5.28 21.01
N ASP A 231 -5.33 4.56 19.94
CA ASP A 231 -4.59 3.31 20.01
C ASP A 231 -3.12 3.64 20.29
N GLU A 232 -2.50 2.95 21.23
CA GLU A 232 -1.09 3.15 21.62
C GLU A 232 -0.15 2.18 20.85
N ASP A 233 -0.64 1.51 19.80
CA ASP A 233 0.14 0.57 18.93
C ASP A 233 0.95 -0.48 19.74
N ASP A 234 0.41 -0.82 20.92
CA ASP A 234 0.97 -1.72 21.91
C ASP A 234 0.83 -3.20 21.52
N ASP A 235 0.13 -3.51 20.43
CA ASP A 235 0.06 -4.84 19.86
C ASP A 235 1.05 -5.07 18.73
N ASN A 236 1.55 -6.31 18.68
CA ASN A 236 2.51 -6.79 17.70
C ASN A 236 1.88 -7.06 16.33
N ASP A 237 0.85 -6.32 15.92
CA ASP A 237 0.22 -6.51 14.61
C ASP A 237 0.59 -5.36 13.68
N HIS A 238 1.65 -5.59 12.90
CA HIS A 238 2.24 -4.62 11.96
C HIS A 238 1.32 -4.18 10.81
N ASN A 239 0.06 -4.59 10.82
CA ASN A 239 -0.93 -4.22 9.85
C ASN A 239 -1.59 -2.93 10.33
N ASP A 240 -1.52 -1.87 9.52
CA ASP A 240 -1.86 -0.47 9.80
C ASP A 240 -3.32 -0.17 10.22
N ASP A 241 -3.90 -0.92 11.15
CA ASP A 241 -5.29 -0.75 11.56
C ASP A 241 -5.55 0.41 12.54
N ASP A 242 -4.51 1.23 12.75
CA ASP A 242 -4.41 2.49 13.51
C ASP A 242 -5.33 3.65 13.06
N PHE A 243 -6.19 3.43 12.06
CA PHE A 243 -6.95 4.51 11.45
C PHE A 243 -8.22 4.86 12.26
N THR A 244 -8.48 6.15 12.42
CA THR A 244 -9.69 6.63 13.09
C THR A 244 -10.97 6.31 12.30
N GLU A 245 -12.12 6.24 12.99
CA GLU A 245 -13.42 6.07 12.35
C GLU A 245 -13.67 7.15 11.28
N GLU A 246 -13.29 8.40 11.58
CA GLU A 246 -13.40 9.53 10.68
C GLU A 246 -12.54 9.35 9.41
N ARG A 247 -11.30 8.86 9.55
CA ARG A 247 -10.39 8.59 8.42
C ARG A 247 -10.95 7.49 7.53
N LEU A 248 -11.43 6.38 8.09
CA LEU A 248 -12.06 5.30 7.32
C LEU A 248 -13.30 5.78 6.56
N ARG A 249 -14.19 6.53 7.23
CA ARG A 249 -15.39 7.06 6.58
C ARG A 249 -15.05 7.99 5.42
N ALA A 250 -14.06 8.87 5.60
CA ALA A 250 -13.62 9.77 4.55
C ALA A 250 -13.09 8.98 3.34
N LEU A 251 -12.25 7.97 3.59
CA LEU A 251 -11.68 7.11 2.56
C LEU A 251 -12.75 6.31 1.79
N LEU A 252 -13.65 5.64 2.50
CA LEU A 252 -14.69 4.80 1.87
C LEU A 252 -15.59 5.59 0.92
N VAL A 253 -15.86 6.86 1.25
CA VAL A 253 -16.76 7.74 0.47
C VAL A 253 -16.01 8.53 -0.61
N GLU A 254 -14.69 8.63 -0.54
CA GLU A 254 -13.87 9.35 -1.51
C GLU A 254 -14.07 8.81 -2.93
N CYS A 255 -14.07 7.49 -3.08
CA CYS A 255 -14.21 6.80 -4.36
C CYS A 255 -15.05 5.50 -4.24
N PRO A 256 -15.57 4.99 -5.37
CA PRO A 256 -16.07 3.63 -5.43
C PRO A 256 -14.95 2.59 -5.24
N TRP A 257 -15.31 1.34 -4.94
CA TRP A 257 -14.41 0.23 -4.62
C TRP A 257 -14.80 -1.03 -5.41
N PHE A 258 -13.84 -1.71 -6.00
CA PHE A 258 -14.02 -3.02 -6.61
C PHE A 258 -13.74 -4.13 -5.62
N VAL A 259 -14.60 -5.14 -5.56
CA VAL A 259 -14.29 -6.39 -4.89
C VAL A 259 -13.22 -7.15 -5.68
N LYS A 260 -12.08 -7.44 -5.07
CA LYS A 260 -11.00 -8.24 -5.67
C LYS A 260 -10.92 -9.64 -5.10
N GLU A 261 -11.27 -9.79 -3.83
CA GLU A 261 -11.36 -11.10 -3.21
C GLU A 261 -12.55 -11.14 -2.24
N ILE A 262 -13.21 -12.30 -2.15
CA ILE A 262 -14.13 -12.60 -1.06
C ILE A 262 -14.08 -14.08 -0.71
N GLU A 263 -13.89 -14.34 0.58
CA GLU A 263 -14.01 -15.66 1.19
C GLU A 263 -15.06 -15.62 2.29
N ARG A 264 -15.95 -16.62 2.28
CA ARG A 264 -17.01 -16.77 3.28
C ARG A 264 -17.12 -18.23 3.68
N ASP A 265 -17.17 -18.50 4.97
CA ASP A 265 -17.28 -19.84 5.53
C ASP A 265 -16.19 -20.81 4.98
N ALA A 266 -14.98 -20.29 4.79
CA ALA A 266 -13.84 -20.98 4.17
C ALA A 266 -14.06 -21.43 2.71
N VAL A 267 -14.93 -20.72 1.97
CA VAL A 267 -15.17 -20.92 0.54
C VAL A 267 -14.89 -19.62 -0.20
N SER A 268 -14.00 -19.67 -1.19
CA SER A 268 -13.78 -18.55 -2.09
C SER A 268 -15.03 -18.33 -2.96
N LEU A 269 -15.57 -17.12 -2.89
CA LEU A 269 -16.67 -16.65 -3.73
C LEU A 269 -16.20 -15.59 -4.73
N THR A 270 -14.88 -15.43 -4.86
CA THR A 270 -14.24 -14.40 -5.68
C THR A 270 -14.78 -14.44 -7.10
N ASP A 271 -14.80 -15.58 -7.80
CA ASP A 271 -15.28 -15.65 -9.18
C ASP A 271 -16.71 -15.12 -9.40
N GLN A 272 -17.55 -15.21 -8.37
CA GLN A 272 -18.93 -14.74 -8.41
C GLN A 272 -19.01 -13.21 -8.27
N TYR A 273 -18.28 -12.66 -7.30
CA TYR A 273 -18.38 -11.27 -6.87
C TYR A 273 -17.24 -10.37 -7.33
N PHE A 274 -16.24 -10.93 -8.01
CA PHE A 274 -15.11 -10.22 -8.55
C PHE A 274 -15.62 -9.02 -9.34
N GLU A 275 -15.19 -7.85 -8.90
CA GLU A 275 -15.47 -6.52 -9.41
C GLU A 275 -16.91 -6.06 -9.37
N TYR A 276 -17.64 -6.52 -8.37
CA TYR A 276 -18.78 -5.75 -7.92
C TYR A 276 -18.27 -4.39 -7.45
N LEU A 277 -18.88 -3.33 -7.97
CA LEU A 277 -18.47 -1.96 -7.71
C LEU A 277 -19.33 -1.38 -6.59
N PHE A 278 -18.74 -1.17 -5.42
CA PHE A 278 -19.36 -0.60 -4.24
C PHE A 278 -19.12 0.89 -4.23
N LYS A 279 -20.18 1.68 -4.03
CA LYS A 279 -20.08 3.13 -3.85
C LYS A 279 -20.75 3.51 -2.55
N PHE A 280 -19.94 3.87 -1.57
CA PHE A 280 -20.38 4.36 -0.27
C PHE A 280 -20.74 5.85 -0.37
N SER A 281 -21.75 6.26 0.40
CA SER A 281 -22.24 7.63 0.47
C SER A 281 -22.21 8.13 1.90
N GLU A 282 -22.00 9.44 2.09
CA GLU A 282 -21.90 10.09 3.42
C GLU A 282 -23.14 9.87 4.31
N ASP A 283 -24.30 9.55 3.72
CA ASP A 283 -25.56 9.31 4.42
C ASP A 283 -25.73 7.86 4.92
N GLY A 284 -24.70 7.02 4.81
CA GLY A 284 -24.74 5.61 5.22
C GLY A 284 -25.38 4.68 4.17
N ALA A 285 -25.65 5.17 2.95
CA ALA A 285 -26.09 4.32 1.85
C ALA A 285 -24.89 3.74 1.08
N VAL A 286 -25.02 2.50 0.60
CA VAL A 286 -24.07 1.89 -0.34
C VAL A 286 -24.80 1.38 -1.57
N THR A 287 -24.37 1.83 -2.75
CA THR A 287 -24.88 1.31 -4.04
C THR A 287 -23.87 0.36 -4.64
N VAL A 288 -24.32 -0.81 -5.06
CA VAL A 288 -23.47 -1.84 -5.68
C VAL A 288 -23.89 -2.03 -7.12
N LYS A 289 -22.94 -2.01 -8.05
CA LYS A 289 -23.15 -2.35 -9.45
C LYS A 289 -22.50 -3.69 -9.74
N ASP A 290 -23.26 -4.67 -10.21
CA ASP A 290 -22.72 -5.96 -10.62
C ASP A 290 -22.11 -5.91 -12.04
N ARG A 291 -21.52 -7.03 -12.47
CA ARG A 291 -20.89 -7.17 -13.80
C ARG A 291 -21.87 -7.05 -14.97
N GLN A 292 -23.17 -7.28 -14.73
CA GLN A 292 -24.21 -7.10 -15.74
C GLN A 292 -24.78 -5.66 -15.74
N GLY A 293 -24.31 -4.81 -14.83
CA GLY A 293 -24.76 -3.43 -14.68
C GLY A 293 -26.06 -3.28 -13.89
N ASN A 294 -26.53 -4.33 -13.22
CA ASN A 294 -27.65 -4.20 -12.29
C ASN A 294 -27.20 -3.42 -11.06
N MET A 295 -28.12 -2.61 -10.54
CA MET A 295 -27.89 -1.81 -9.36
C MET A 295 -28.57 -2.46 -8.16
N LEU A 296 -27.80 -2.71 -7.12
CA LEU A 296 -28.22 -3.17 -5.81
C LEU A 296 -27.95 -2.07 -4.78
N THR A 297 -28.66 -2.12 -3.66
CA THR A 297 -28.53 -1.12 -2.59
C THR A 297 -28.44 -1.80 -1.24
N GLY A 298 -27.59 -1.28 -0.38
CA GLY A 298 -27.48 -1.62 1.02
C GLY A 298 -27.28 -0.39 1.88
N VAL A 299 -27.00 -0.64 3.16
CA VAL A 299 -26.57 0.38 4.12
C VAL A 299 -25.22 -0.03 4.70
N TRP A 300 -24.44 0.96 5.10
CA TRP A 300 -23.18 0.76 5.77
C TRP A 300 -23.06 1.69 6.98
N ASP A 301 -22.27 1.27 7.95
CA ASP A 301 -21.91 2.07 9.11
C ASP A 301 -20.50 1.68 9.57
N THR A 302 -19.91 2.48 10.46
CA THR A 302 -18.62 2.16 11.08
C THR A 302 -18.75 2.15 12.58
N ARG A 303 -17.90 1.38 13.25
CA ARG A 303 -17.89 1.32 14.71
C ARG A 303 -16.48 1.09 15.23
N VAL A 304 -16.07 1.94 16.17
CA VAL A 304 -14.85 1.72 16.97
C VAL A 304 -15.11 0.64 18.03
N THR A 305 -14.18 -0.29 18.13
CA THR A 305 -13.99 -1.21 19.27
C THR A 305 -12.66 -0.90 19.95
N ASP A 306 -12.37 -1.54 21.09
CA ASP A 306 -11.28 -1.10 21.99
C ASP A 306 -9.91 -0.89 21.31
N HIS A 307 -9.58 -1.62 20.22
CA HIS A 307 -8.33 -1.47 19.44
C HIS A 307 -8.53 -1.62 17.91
N HIS A 308 -9.77 -1.59 17.39
CA HIS A 308 -10.01 -1.85 15.95
C HIS A 308 -11.25 -1.08 15.45
N VAL A 309 -11.25 -0.69 14.18
CA VAL A 309 -12.43 -0.15 13.51
C VAL A 309 -13.12 -1.21 12.65
N LYS A 310 -14.44 -1.28 12.80
CA LYS A 310 -15.29 -2.18 12.02
C LYS A 310 -16.06 -1.44 10.94
N LEU A 311 -16.11 -2.03 9.75
CA LEU A 311 -17.06 -1.71 8.68
C LEU A 311 -18.27 -2.65 8.78
N ILE A 312 -19.44 -2.08 9.03
CA ILE A 312 -20.71 -2.79 9.08
C ILE A 312 -21.39 -2.62 7.72
N MET A 313 -21.73 -3.72 7.06
CA MET A 313 -22.47 -3.70 5.80
C MET A 313 -23.75 -4.54 5.92
N GLU A 314 -24.86 -4.04 5.37
CA GLU A 314 -26.14 -4.75 5.33
C GLU A 314 -26.81 -4.64 3.97
N PHE A 315 -27.09 -5.79 3.35
CA PHE A 315 -27.75 -5.90 2.05
C PHE A 315 -28.92 -6.88 2.11
N ASN A 316 -30.00 -6.56 1.38
CA ASN A 316 -31.13 -7.48 1.24
C ASN A 316 -30.83 -8.67 0.30
N VAL A 317 -29.88 -8.49 -0.62
CA VAL A 317 -29.60 -9.45 -1.71
C VAL A 317 -28.18 -10.02 -1.60
N LEU A 318 -27.19 -9.18 -1.26
CA LEU A 318 -25.79 -9.57 -1.11
C LEU A 318 -25.52 -10.05 0.32
N VAL A 319 -26.12 -11.17 0.68
CA VAL A 319 -26.07 -11.70 2.06
C VAL A 319 -24.65 -12.05 2.49
N GLU A 320 -23.77 -12.39 1.55
CA GLU A 320 -22.36 -12.72 1.78
C GLU A 320 -21.55 -11.51 2.28
N PHE A 321 -21.96 -10.30 1.94
CA PHE A 321 -21.35 -9.05 2.39
C PHE A 321 -21.97 -8.53 3.69
N THR A 322 -23.11 -9.11 4.11
CA THR A 322 -23.87 -8.63 5.26
C THR A 322 -23.24 -9.12 6.57
N LEU A 323 -22.29 -8.34 7.09
CA LEU A 323 -21.54 -8.66 8.31
C LEU A 323 -20.93 -7.39 8.95
N GLU A 324 -20.38 -7.55 10.15
CA GLU A 324 -19.42 -6.63 10.73
C GLU A 324 -18.01 -7.13 10.38
N TRP A 325 -17.27 -6.32 9.64
CA TRP A 325 -15.93 -6.64 9.15
C TRP A 325 -14.90 -5.82 9.91
N TYR A 326 -13.90 -6.46 10.47
CA TYR A 326 -12.70 -5.77 10.93
C TYR A 326 -11.93 -5.30 9.71
N VAL A 327 -11.53 -4.04 9.70
CA VAL A 327 -10.59 -3.53 8.70
C VAL A 327 -9.22 -3.77 9.30
N TYR A 328 -8.35 -4.48 8.58
CA TYR A 328 -7.01 -4.81 9.08
C TYR A 328 -5.90 -4.22 8.24
N GLU A 329 -6.20 -3.68 7.05
CA GLU A 329 -5.17 -3.02 6.25
C GLU A 329 -5.78 -1.95 5.35
N ILE A 330 -5.11 -0.80 5.26
CA ILE A 330 -5.44 0.32 4.37
C ILE A 330 -4.19 0.89 3.69
N SER A 331 -3.79 0.29 2.58
CA SER A 331 -2.79 0.86 1.68
C SER A 331 -3.41 1.78 0.59
N PRO A 332 -2.62 2.63 -0.09
CA PRO A 332 -3.13 3.55 -1.11
C PRO A 332 -3.96 2.83 -2.20
N GLY A 333 -5.28 3.03 -2.15
CA GLY A 333 -6.21 2.43 -3.11
C GLY A 333 -6.54 0.95 -2.85
N LYS A 334 -6.24 0.41 -1.67
CA LYS A 334 -6.60 -0.96 -1.28
C LYS A 334 -7.15 -0.93 0.15
N ILE A 335 -8.10 -1.81 0.42
CA ILE A 335 -8.62 -2.03 1.77
C ILE A 335 -8.84 -3.54 1.94
N LYS A 336 -8.32 -4.09 3.04
CA LYS A 336 -8.54 -5.48 3.39
C LYS A 336 -9.40 -5.57 4.66
N LEU A 337 -10.35 -6.50 4.62
CA LEU A 337 -11.36 -6.74 5.63
C LEU A 337 -11.36 -8.20 6.04
N TYR A 338 -11.55 -8.49 7.34
CA TYR A 338 -11.70 -9.85 7.83
C TYR A 338 -12.85 -9.99 8.83
N ALA A 339 -13.33 -11.22 9.00
CA ALA A 339 -14.24 -11.56 10.08
C ALA A 339 -14.07 -13.02 10.54
N GLY A 340 -13.99 -13.21 11.86
CA GLY A 340 -13.67 -14.53 12.42
C GLY A 340 -12.32 -15.04 11.92
N ASP A 341 -12.16 -16.35 11.83
CA ASP A 341 -10.85 -16.96 11.53
C ASP A 341 -10.51 -17.03 10.03
N ARG A 342 -11.49 -16.84 9.12
CA ARG A 342 -11.34 -17.14 7.68
C ARG A 342 -12.16 -16.31 6.70
N ASP A 343 -13.12 -15.51 7.15
CA ASP A 343 -13.86 -14.68 6.21
C ASP A 343 -12.99 -13.47 5.88
N LYS A 344 -12.82 -13.18 4.59
CA LYS A 344 -12.04 -12.03 4.12
C LYS A 344 -12.69 -11.36 2.92
N ILE A 345 -12.48 -10.05 2.80
CA ILE A 345 -12.80 -9.27 1.61
C ILE A 345 -11.59 -8.38 1.31
N ILE A 346 -11.14 -8.35 0.06
CA ILE A 346 -10.17 -7.37 -0.42
C ILE A 346 -10.88 -6.50 -1.44
N MET A 347 -10.75 -5.18 -1.30
CA MET A 347 -11.26 -4.22 -2.27
C MET A 347 -10.15 -3.26 -2.72
N GLU A 348 -10.25 -2.81 -3.96
CA GLU A 348 -9.37 -1.79 -4.54
C GLU A 348 -10.19 -0.56 -4.95
N SER A 349 -9.62 0.63 -4.80
CA SER A 349 -10.28 1.87 -5.17
C SER A 349 -10.47 1.96 -6.68
N ALA A 350 -11.62 2.49 -7.07
CA ALA A 350 -12.06 2.63 -8.45
C ALA A 350 -12.26 4.12 -8.79
N CYS A 351 -11.39 4.99 -8.25
CA CYS A 351 -11.42 6.44 -8.48
C CYS A 351 -11.40 6.79 -9.99
N ASP A 352 -10.74 5.96 -10.80
CA ASP A 352 -10.59 6.14 -12.24
C ASP A 352 -11.89 5.92 -13.06
N ILE A 353 -12.96 5.41 -12.45
CA ILE A 353 -14.24 5.09 -13.11
C ILE A 353 -15.25 6.24 -13.00
N VAL A 354 -15.02 7.21 -12.12
CA VAL A 354 -15.95 8.34 -11.94
C VAL A 354 -15.64 9.45 -12.93
N ASN A 355 -15.69 9.15 -14.23
CA ASN A 355 -16.01 10.18 -15.18
C ASN A 355 -16.74 9.60 -16.40
N ASP A 356 -18.07 9.73 -16.40
CA ASP A 356 -18.89 9.50 -17.59
C ASP A 356 -18.55 10.49 -18.72
N ASP A 357 -17.61 11.44 -18.55
CA ASP A 357 -17.11 12.27 -19.64
C ASP A 357 -16.46 11.39 -20.72
N PRO A 358 -16.97 11.41 -21.96
CA PRO A 358 -16.33 10.75 -23.10
C PRO A 358 -14.86 11.14 -23.29
N ASN A 359 -14.42 12.30 -22.79
CA ASN A 359 -13.01 12.70 -22.82
C ASN A 359 -12.12 11.82 -21.95
N THR A 360 -12.60 11.29 -20.83
CA THR A 360 -11.78 10.42 -19.97
C THR A 360 -11.39 9.14 -20.69
N LEU A 361 -12.35 8.42 -21.29
CA LEU A 361 -12.03 7.24 -22.11
C LEU A 361 -11.16 7.60 -23.32
N ARG A 362 -11.34 8.78 -23.92
CA ARG A 362 -10.47 9.24 -25.03
C ARG A 362 -9.03 9.45 -24.60
N GLU A 363 -8.78 9.95 -23.40
CA GLU A 363 -7.40 10.13 -22.91
C GLU A 363 -6.81 8.77 -22.51
N ILE A 364 -7.54 7.93 -21.78
CA ILE A 364 -7.14 6.55 -21.43
C ILE A 364 -6.73 5.75 -22.68
N LEU A 365 -7.53 5.79 -23.74
CA LEU A 365 -7.24 5.06 -24.97
C LEU A 365 -5.96 5.53 -25.67
N LYS A 366 -5.59 6.81 -25.54
CA LYS A 366 -4.41 7.40 -26.19
C LYS A 366 -3.13 7.25 -25.37
N GLU A 367 -3.23 6.98 -24.07
CA GLU A 367 -2.07 6.89 -23.18
C GLU A 367 -1.16 5.73 -23.55
N CYS A 368 -1.74 4.57 -23.87
CA CYS A 368 -1.04 3.30 -24.00
C CYS A 368 -1.56 2.50 -25.22
N VAL A 369 -0.88 1.39 -25.54
CA VAL A 369 -1.38 0.46 -26.55
C VAL A 369 -2.32 -0.56 -25.90
N TRP A 370 -3.21 -1.14 -26.71
CA TRP A 370 -4.27 -2.04 -26.24
C TRP A 370 -4.21 -3.37 -26.98
N VAL A 371 -3.85 -4.43 -26.27
CA VAL A 371 -3.74 -5.79 -26.81
C VAL A 371 -5.11 -6.48 -26.74
N ILE A 372 -5.53 -7.09 -27.84
CA ILE A 372 -6.77 -7.84 -27.93
C ILE A 372 -6.62 -9.14 -27.12
N LYS A 373 -7.44 -9.25 -26.07
CA LYS A 373 -7.59 -10.48 -25.26
C LYS A 373 -8.70 -11.37 -25.80
N LYS A 374 -9.80 -10.79 -26.30
CA LYS A 374 -10.93 -11.56 -26.84
C LYS A 374 -11.75 -10.74 -27.81
N VAL A 375 -12.24 -11.38 -28.87
CA VAL A 375 -13.25 -10.81 -29.78
C VAL A 375 -14.31 -11.87 -30.06
N LEU A 376 -15.54 -11.57 -29.67
CA LEU A 376 -16.73 -12.36 -29.97
C LEU A 376 -17.65 -11.56 -30.90
N ASN A 377 -18.07 -12.18 -32.00
CA ASN A 377 -18.98 -11.58 -32.96
C ASN A 377 -20.10 -12.56 -33.29
N GLN A 378 -21.32 -12.27 -32.84
CA GLN A 378 -22.48 -13.16 -33.00
C GLN A 378 -22.25 -14.56 -32.42
N GLY A 379 -21.58 -14.63 -31.27
CA GLY A 379 -21.26 -15.88 -30.59
C GLY A 379 -20.13 -16.69 -31.22
N GLN A 380 -19.46 -16.16 -32.26
CA GLN A 380 -18.26 -16.76 -32.82
C GLN A 380 -17.02 -16.01 -32.32
N GLU A 381 -16.06 -16.74 -31.74
CA GLU A 381 -14.77 -16.20 -31.34
C GLU A 381 -13.85 -16.02 -32.55
N ILE A 382 -13.00 -14.99 -32.48
CA ILE A 382 -12.12 -14.58 -33.59
C ILE A 382 -10.66 -14.62 -33.11
N ASP A 383 -10.19 -15.82 -32.83
CA ASP A 383 -8.86 -16.07 -32.22
C ASP A 383 -7.70 -15.60 -33.09
N ARG A 384 -7.89 -15.51 -34.41
CA ARG A 384 -6.90 -14.91 -35.32
C ARG A 384 -6.53 -13.46 -35.00
N LEU A 385 -7.31 -12.76 -34.18
CA LEU A 385 -7.03 -11.39 -33.70
C LEU A 385 -6.41 -11.35 -32.30
N LEU A 386 -6.32 -12.48 -31.60
CA LEU A 386 -5.74 -12.58 -30.26
C LEU A 386 -4.31 -12.01 -30.23
N GLY A 387 -4.00 -11.16 -29.26
CA GLY A 387 -2.69 -10.53 -29.13
C GLY A 387 -2.42 -9.38 -30.11
N TRP A 388 -3.29 -9.11 -31.09
CA TRP A 388 -3.14 -7.94 -31.95
C TRP A 388 -3.31 -6.66 -31.15
N GLU A 389 -2.69 -5.58 -31.60
CA GLU A 389 -2.56 -4.35 -30.84
C GLU A 389 -3.26 -3.19 -31.53
N PHE A 390 -4.11 -2.49 -30.76
CA PHE A 390 -4.61 -1.18 -31.11
C PHE A 390 -3.71 -0.08 -30.58
N GLN A 391 -3.46 0.92 -31.42
CA GLN A 391 -2.90 2.19 -31.00
C GLN A 391 -3.83 3.33 -31.42
N PHE A 392 -4.40 4.04 -30.44
CA PHE A 392 -5.32 5.14 -30.68
C PHE A 392 -4.54 6.44 -30.81
N LEU A 393 -4.59 7.02 -32.01
CA LEU A 393 -3.89 8.24 -32.36
C LEU A 393 -4.84 9.45 -32.29
N PRO A 394 -4.29 10.69 -32.22
CA PRO A 394 -5.07 11.91 -32.34
C PRO A 394 -5.93 11.97 -33.61
N GLU A 395 -6.90 12.88 -33.63
CA GLU A 395 -7.80 13.12 -34.77
C GLU A 395 -8.68 11.91 -35.18
N GLY A 396 -8.89 10.96 -34.27
CA GLY A 396 -9.80 9.83 -34.49
C GLY A 396 -9.21 8.73 -35.39
N VAL A 397 -7.89 8.63 -35.48
CA VAL A 397 -7.19 7.57 -36.20
C VAL A 397 -6.80 6.45 -35.23
N VAL A 398 -7.00 5.19 -35.62
CA VAL A 398 -6.55 4.02 -34.85
C VAL A 398 -5.80 3.07 -35.77
N THR A 399 -4.69 2.50 -35.31
CA THR A 399 -3.99 1.42 -36.02
C THR A 399 -4.28 0.09 -35.33
N LEU A 400 -4.24 -0.98 -36.12
CA LEU A 400 -4.33 -2.36 -35.67
C LEU A 400 -3.16 -3.12 -36.27
N THR A 401 -2.32 -3.74 -35.43
CA THR A 401 -1.09 -4.41 -35.86
C THR A 401 -0.87 -5.77 -35.21
N ASN A 402 -0.22 -6.68 -35.94
CA ASN A 402 0.33 -7.94 -35.43
C ASN A 402 1.86 -8.02 -35.53
N GLY A 403 2.54 -6.87 -35.67
CA GLY A 403 3.99 -6.77 -35.82
C GLY A 403 4.47 -6.73 -37.28
N ASP A 404 3.84 -7.48 -38.20
CA ASP A 404 4.17 -7.48 -39.63
C ASP A 404 3.16 -6.66 -40.46
N MET A 405 1.87 -6.86 -40.19
CA MET A 405 0.77 -6.16 -40.87
C MET A 405 0.28 -5.00 -40.03
N VAL A 406 0.09 -3.84 -40.67
CA VAL A 406 -0.55 -2.67 -40.05
C VAL A 406 -1.78 -2.28 -40.86
N SER A 407 -2.93 -2.25 -40.20
CA SER A 407 -4.16 -1.66 -40.73
C SER A 407 -4.46 -0.34 -40.03
N GLN A 408 -5.10 0.56 -40.75
CA GLN A 408 -5.54 1.86 -40.23
C GLN A 408 -7.07 1.95 -40.33
N GLY A 409 -7.69 2.41 -39.26
CA GLY A 409 -9.12 2.65 -39.13
C GLY A 409 -9.41 4.01 -38.52
N THR A 410 -10.69 4.23 -38.23
CA THR A 410 -11.16 5.41 -37.49
C THR A 410 -11.84 4.99 -36.20
N TRP A 411 -11.71 5.81 -35.16
CA TRP A 411 -12.36 5.61 -33.88
C TRP A 411 -13.04 6.89 -33.38
N GLU A 412 -14.14 6.73 -32.65
CA GLU A 412 -14.82 7.82 -31.96
C GLU A 412 -15.44 7.30 -30.65
N ILE A 413 -15.38 8.11 -29.59
CA ILE A 413 -16.15 7.85 -28.36
C ILE A 413 -17.43 8.67 -28.38
N THR A 414 -18.55 8.00 -28.19
CA THR A 414 -19.89 8.62 -28.14
C THR A 414 -20.66 8.12 -26.90
N MET A 415 -21.89 8.62 -26.73
CA MET A 415 -22.84 8.10 -25.75
C MET A 415 -24.06 7.55 -26.47
N ASN A 416 -24.53 6.37 -26.06
CA ASN A 416 -25.80 5.85 -26.56
C ASN A 416 -27.01 6.51 -25.87
N ALA A 417 -28.22 6.13 -26.29
CA ALA A 417 -29.47 6.68 -25.77
C ALA A 417 -29.70 6.43 -24.26
N GLN A 418 -28.98 5.46 -23.68
CA GLN A 418 -28.99 5.11 -22.27
C GLN A 418 -27.90 5.83 -21.46
N GLY A 419 -27.09 6.68 -22.09
CA GLY A 419 -25.97 7.38 -21.45
C GLY A 419 -24.70 6.55 -21.26
N ARG A 420 -24.62 5.34 -21.84
CA ARG A 420 -23.44 4.48 -21.78
C ARG A 420 -22.41 4.94 -22.82
N LEU A 421 -21.13 4.98 -22.43
CA LEU A 421 -20.03 5.25 -23.34
C LEU A 421 -19.93 4.16 -24.41
N VAL A 422 -19.68 4.57 -25.65
CA VAL A 422 -19.56 3.69 -26.81
C VAL A 422 -18.31 4.05 -27.59
N MET A 423 -17.46 3.06 -27.85
CA MET A 423 -16.35 3.16 -28.78
C MET A 423 -16.79 2.68 -30.17
N ALA A 424 -16.93 3.60 -31.11
CA ALA A 424 -17.19 3.27 -32.50
C ALA A 424 -15.85 3.01 -33.21
N LEU A 425 -15.64 1.79 -33.70
CA LEU A 425 -14.48 1.40 -34.51
C LEU A 425 -14.90 1.16 -35.96
N SER A 426 -14.06 1.59 -36.91
CA SER A 426 -14.26 1.32 -38.33
C SER A 426 -12.94 1.01 -39.05
N PHE A 427 -12.81 -0.23 -39.50
CA PHE A 427 -11.67 -0.75 -40.25
C PHE A 427 -12.13 -1.35 -41.58
N GLY A 428 -11.60 -0.82 -42.69
CA GLY A 428 -11.96 -1.32 -44.02
C GLY A 428 -11.41 -2.73 -44.32
N SER A 429 -10.27 -3.09 -43.72
CA SER A 429 -9.64 -4.40 -43.91
C SER A 429 -10.03 -5.43 -42.85
N GLU A 430 -10.66 -5.00 -41.75
CA GLU A 430 -11.00 -5.87 -40.63
C GLU A 430 -12.47 -5.60 -40.20
N PRO A 431 -13.44 -6.16 -40.93
CA PRO A 431 -14.85 -5.91 -40.66
C PRO A 431 -15.31 -6.53 -39.35
N ALA A 432 -14.59 -7.51 -38.80
CA ALA A 432 -15.04 -8.25 -37.63
C ALA A 432 -15.06 -7.43 -36.32
N ILE A 433 -14.26 -6.36 -36.27
CA ILE A 433 -14.18 -5.41 -35.16
C ILE A 433 -14.85 -4.06 -35.48
N THR A 434 -15.35 -3.89 -36.71
CA THR A 434 -16.02 -2.65 -37.14
C THR A 434 -17.41 -2.60 -36.54
N PHE A 435 -17.53 -1.93 -35.40
CA PHE A 435 -18.76 -1.93 -34.61
C PHE A 435 -18.83 -0.73 -33.65
N GLU A 436 -20.02 -0.50 -33.10
CA GLU A 436 -20.24 0.40 -31.97
C GLU A 436 -20.19 -0.42 -30.69
N TRP A 437 -19.04 -0.39 -30.01
CA TRP A 437 -18.73 -1.17 -28.83
C TRP A 437 -19.14 -0.44 -27.56
N PRO A 438 -20.23 -0.84 -26.87
CA PRO A 438 -20.67 -0.18 -25.64
C PRO A 438 -19.81 -0.66 -24.48
N LEU A 439 -19.25 0.27 -23.71
CA LEU A 439 -18.31 0.00 -22.61
C LEU A 439 -19.03 -0.74 -21.48
N SER A 440 -18.70 -2.00 -21.23
CA SER A 440 -19.23 -2.78 -20.09
C SER A 440 -18.32 -2.73 -18.88
N ASP A 441 -17.01 -2.67 -19.10
CA ASP A 441 -15.99 -2.64 -18.04
C ASP A 441 -14.91 -1.62 -18.40
N LEU A 442 -14.57 -0.76 -17.45
CA LEU A 442 -13.57 0.30 -17.56
C LEU A 442 -12.58 0.14 -16.41
N ARG A 443 -11.53 -0.65 -16.60
CA ARG A 443 -10.42 -0.74 -15.64
C ARG A 443 -9.24 0.06 -16.16
N HIS A 444 -8.32 0.40 -15.27
CA HIS A 444 -7.08 1.07 -15.66
C HIS A 444 -6.31 0.24 -16.69
N ASP A 445 -6.26 -1.08 -16.49
CA ASP A 445 -5.45 -2.05 -17.22
C ASP A 445 -6.24 -2.93 -18.20
N ARG A 446 -7.57 -2.88 -18.17
CA ARG A 446 -8.45 -3.71 -19.02
C ARG A 446 -9.72 -2.95 -19.40
N LEU A 447 -10.10 -3.05 -20.67
CA LEU A 447 -11.40 -2.57 -21.14
C LEU A 447 -12.22 -3.75 -21.64
N LYS A 448 -13.50 -3.78 -21.29
CA LYS A 448 -14.47 -4.71 -21.88
C LYS A 448 -15.61 -3.93 -22.51
N PHE A 449 -16.00 -4.39 -23.68
CA PHE A 449 -17.18 -3.93 -24.39
C PHE A 449 -18.03 -5.14 -24.71
N SER A 450 -19.34 -5.04 -24.50
CA SER A 450 -20.22 -6.18 -24.76
C SER A 450 -21.67 -5.77 -25.02
N ILE A 451 -22.34 -6.58 -25.85
CA ILE A 451 -23.77 -6.57 -26.10
C ILE A 451 -24.28 -8.00 -25.98
N GLU A 452 -24.86 -8.33 -24.84
CA GLU A 452 -25.30 -9.69 -24.50
C GLU A 452 -26.42 -10.18 -25.42
N GLU A 453 -27.30 -9.30 -25.91
CA GLU A 453 -28.45 -9.72 -26.71
C GLU A 453 -28.08 -10.29 -28.09
N ILE A 454 -26.86 -10.02 -28.55
CA ILE A 454 -26.34 -10.45 -29.85
C ILE A 454 -24.99 -11.16 -29.74
N ASP A 455 -24.54 -11.49 -28.52
CA ASP A 455 -23.27 -12.18 -28.25
C ASP A 455 -22.06 -11.48 -28.89
N TYR A 456 -21.95 -10.17 -28.67
CA TYR A 456 -20.76 -9.39 -29.03
C TYR A 456 -19.92 -9.10 -27.79
N GLU A 457 -18.61 -9.29 -27.91
CA GLU A 457 -17.65 -8.99 -26.86
C GLU A 457 -16.32 -8.52 -27.46
N LEU A 458 -15.71 -7.51 -26.85
CA LEU A 458 -14.35 -7.08 -27.13
C LEU A 458 -13.66 -6.84 -25.78
N VAL A 459 -12.58 -7.59 -25.54
CA VAL A 459 -11.75 -7.43 -24.33
C VAL A 459 -10.37 -6.97 -24.75
N LEU A 460 -9.93 -5.85 -24.16
CA LEU A 460 -8.63 -5.24 -24.41
C LEU A 460 -7.83 -5.19 -23.12
N GLN A 461 -6.54 -5.52 -23.20
CA GLN A 461 -5.57 -5.37 -22.12
C GLN A 461 -4.66 -4.19 -22.43
N ARG A 462 -4.51 -3.28 -21.48
CA ARG A 462 -3.63 -2.11 -21.58
C ARG A 462 -2.16 -2.54 -21.46
N VAL A 463 -1.31 -1.94 -22.28
CA VAL A 463 0.15 -2.10 -22.21
C VAL A 463 0.79 -0.73 -22.44
N CYS A 464 1.38 -0.15 -21.39
CA CYS A 464 1.91 1.23 -21.43
C CYS A 464 3.38 1.34 -21.79
N ASP A 465 4.18 0.35 -21.40
CA ASP A 465 5.61 0.34 -21.66
C ASP A 465 6.03 -1.07 -22.07
N ASP A 466 6.39 -1.25 -23.34
CA ASP A 466 7.16 -2.42 -23.80
C ASP A 466 8.66 -2.31 -23.41
N THR A 467 9.04 -1.24 -22.73
CA THR A 467 10.44 -0.90 -22.44
C THR A 467 10.74 -0.90 -20.95
N ASN A 468 11.27 -2.03 -20.46
CA ASN A 468 12.24 -2.15 -19.36
C ASN A 468 11.85 -1.74 -17.92
N THR A 469 10.59 -1.41 -17.61
CA THR A 469 10.18 -1.09 -16.23
C THR A 469 9.66 -2.29 -15.44
N ASP A 470 9.19 -3.35 -16.10
CA ASP A 470 8.79 -4.63 -15.47
C ASP A 470 9.94 -5.65 -15.64
N GLY A 471 10.79 -5.76 -14.62
CA GLY A 471 12.08 -6.44 -14.70
C GLY A 471 11.99 -7.93 -15.04
N ASP A 472 10.93 -8.61 -14.59
CA ASP A 472 10.71 -10.04 -14.85
C ASP A 472 10.23 -10.29 -16.29
N LEU A 473 9.37 -9.43 -16.87
CA LEU A 473 8.92 -9.55 -18.26
C LEU A 473 10.08 -9.41 -19.24
N VAL A 474 11.05 -8.54 -18.93
CA VAL A 474 12.28 -8.38 -19.74
C VAL A 474 13.09 -9.67 -19.71
N GLU A 475 13.25 -10.28 -18.54
CA GLU A 475 13.99 -11.54 -18.40
C GLU A 475 13.27 -12.68 -19.16
N ILE A 476 11.95 -12.81 -18.99
CA ILE A 476 11.14 -13.82 -19.67
C ILE A 476 11.25 -13.69 -21.19
N ARG A 477 11.04 -12.48 -21.73
CA ARG A 477 11.16 -12.21 -23.17
C ARG A 477 12.57 -12.50 -23.67
N SER A 478 13.59 -12.16 -22.89
CA SER A 478 14.99 -12.45 -23.21
C SER A 478 15.26 -13.96 -23.27
N ILE A 479 14.75 -14.74 -22.31
CA ILE A 479 14.87 -16.20 -22.32
C ILE A 479 14.16 -16.79 -23.54
N MET A 480 12.91 -16.41 -23.79
CA MET A 480 12.14 -16.89 -24.95
C MET A 480 12.86 -16.57 -26.27
N ALA A 481 13.46 -15.38 -26.40
CA ALA A 481 14.20 -14.99 -27.60
C ALA A 481 15.53 -15.74 -27.82
N GLN A 482 16.03 -16.52 -26.85
CA GLN A 482 17.27 -17.31 -26.96
C GLN A 482 17.07 -18.70 -27.59
N GLY A 483 16.00 -18.88 -28.38
CA GLY A 483 15.69 -20.10 -29.14
C GLY A 483 16.70 -20.45 -30.24
N PRO A 484 16.61 -21.64 -30.86
CA PRO A 484 15.35 -22.30 -31.22
C PRO A 484 14.78 -23.26 -30.17
N TRP A 485 13.45 -23.35 -30.15
CA TRP A 485 12.65 -24.18 -29.24
C TRP A 485 11.92 -25.30 -29.99
N ILE A 486 11.62 -26.40 -29.31
CA ILE A 486 10.72 -27.47 -29.77
C ILE A 486 9.58 -27.63 -28.79
N VAL A 487 8.41 -28.07 -29.28
CA VAL A 487 7.33 -28.53 -28.40
C VAL A 487 7.74 -29.89 -27.83
N ALA A 488 8.08 -29.89 -26.54
CA ALA A 488 8.43 -31.10 -25.79
C ALA A 488 7.19 -31.85 -25.30
N GLN A 489 6.11 -31.11 -25.04
CA GLN A 489 4.81 -31.65 -24.69
C GLN A 489 3.70 -30.67 -25.09
N TYR A 490 2.63 -31.20 -25.68
CA TYR A 490 1.37 -30.48 -25.84
C TYR A 490 0.22 -31.39 -25.45
N LYS A 491 -0.64 -30.91 -24.55
CA LYS A 491 -1.90 -31.56 -24.20
C LYS A 491 -3.04 -30.57 -24.40
N ASP A 492 -4.03 -31.01 -25.14
CA ASP A 492 -5.30 -30.32 -25.39
C ASP A 492 -6.40 -31.09 -24.65
N ASP A 493 -7.09 -30.46 -23.71
CA ASP A 493 -8.11 -31.08 -22.86
C ASP A 493 -7.60 -32.39 -22.18
N GLY A 494 -6.32 -32.40 -21.83
CA GLY A 494 -5.62 -33.54 -21.24
C GLY A 494 -5.27 -34.68 -22.21
N VAL A 495 -5.59 -34.56 -23.50
CA VAL A 495 -5.17 -35.48 -24.57
C VAL A 495 -3.80 -35.07 -25.09
N ASP A 496 -2.84 -36.01 -25.09
CA ASP A 496 -1.49 -35.74 -25.58
C ASP A 496 -1.45 -35.71 -27.11
N GLU A 497 -1.20 -34.52 -27.67
CA GLU A 497 -1.13 -34.27 -29.11
C GLU A 497 0.28 -33.80 -29.55
N THR A 498 1.29 -34.04 -28.72
CA THR A 498 2.70 -33.64 -28.95
C THR A 498 3.23 -34.09 -30.31
N GLU A 499 2.75 -35.24 -30.84
CA GLU A 499 3.19 -35.78 -32.13
C GLU A 499 2.93 -34.82 -33.31
N LEU A 500 1.92 -33.93 -33.21
CA LEU A 500 1.57 -32.95 -34.25
C LEU A 500 2.70 -31.95 -34.53
N PHE A 501 3.53 -31.66 -33.54
CA PHE A 501 4.58 -30.65 -33.60
C PHE A 501 5.99 -31.25 -33.80
N THR A 502 6.08 -32.56 -34.01
CA THR A 502 7.36 -33.26 -34.14
C THR A 502 8.16 -32.75 -35.34
N GLY A 503 9.38 -32.28 -35.07
CA GLY A 503 10.31 -31.78 -36.09
C GLY A 503 10.12 -30.31 -36.46
N SER A 504 9.19 -29.61 -35.81
CA SER A 504 9.03 -28.16 -35.94
C SER A 504 9.91 -27.42 -34.93
N THR A 505 10.49 -26.30 -35.34
CA THR A 505 11.28 -25.42 -34.46
C THR A 505 10.68 -24.03 -34.40
N PHE A 506 10.60 -23.48 -33.20
CA PHE A 506 10.02 -22.18 -32.89
C PHE A 506 11.13 -21.19 -32.53
N GLU A 507 11.17 -20.05 -33.21
CA GLU A 507 12.10 -18.96 -32.93
C GLU A 507 11.28 -17.70 -32.61
N PHE A 508 11.37 -17.23 -31.37
CA PHE A 508 10.76 -15.98 -30.93
C PHE A 508 11.66 -14.81 -31.33
N LEU A 509 11.17 -13.99 -32.25
CA LEU A 509 11.89 -12.89 -32.89
C LEU A 509 11.47 -11.53 -32.31
N PRO A 510 12.23 -10.45 -32.57
CA PRO A 510 11.81 -9.09 -32.28
C PRO A 510 10.48 -8.71 -32.95
N ASP A 511 9.93 -7.55 -32.57
CA ASP A 511 8.66 -7.02 -33.10
C ASP A 511 7.46 -7.97 -32.89
N HIS A 512 7.51 -8.75 -31.81
CA HIS A 512 6.47 -9.71 -31.40
C HIS A 512 6.24 -10.86 -32.39
N LEU A 513 7.19 -11.16 -33.28
CA LEU A 513 7.02 -12.21 -34.29
C LEU A 513 7.59 -13.55 -33.82
N VAL A 514 6.91 -14.65 -34.12
CA VAL A 514 7.43 -16.02 -33.90
C VAL A 514 7.51 -16.75 -35.23
N SER A 515 8.65 -17.36 -35.52
CA SER A 515 8.88 -18.14 -36.73
C SER A 515 8.84 -19.63 -36.42
N VAL A 516 8.02 -20.38 -37.16
CA VAL A 516 7.89 -21.83 -37.06
C VAL A 516 8.44 -22.49 -38.31
N THR A 517 9.54 -23.22 -38.18
CA THR A 517 10.15 -23.95 -39.31
C THR A 517 9.69 -25.41 -39.30
N VAL A 518 8.95 -25.82 -40.33
CA VAL A 518 8.38 -27.17 -40.43
C VAL A 518 9.41 -28.11 -41.04
N SER A 519 10.19 -28.80 -40.20
CA SER A 519 11.40 -29.56 -40.53
C SER A 519 12.63 -28.70 -40.87
N PRO A 520 13.88 -29.16 -40.64
CA PRO A 520 15.11 -28.36 -40.82
C PRO A 520 15.35 -27.75 -42.21
N THR A 521 14.54 -28.08 -43.21
CA THR A 521 14.64 -27.59 -44.60
C THR A 521 13.30 -27.10 -45.17
N GLY A 522 12.24 -27.05 -44.36
CA GLY A 522 10.90 -26.67 -44.80
C GLY A 522 10.65 -25.15 -44.80
N PRO A 523 9.46 -24.72 -45.25
CA PRO A 523 9.05 -23.33 -45.16
C PRO A 523 8.87 -22.88 -43.71
N ALA A 524 9.14 -21.60 -43.46
CA ALA A 524 8.84 -20.95 -42.19
C ALA A 524 7.43 -20.33 -42.23
N TYR A 525 6.71 -20.44 -41.12
CA TYR A 525 5.42 -19.79 -40.88
C TYR A 525 5.60 -18.72 -39.82
N MET A 526 4.94 -17.58 -39.99
CA MET A 526 5.01 -16.48 -39.05
C MET A 526 3.75 -16.47 -38.19
N GLY A 527 3.93 -16.39 -36.89
CA GLY A 527 2.91 -16.06 -35.90
C GLY A 527 3.30 -14.83 -35.10
N LEU A 528 2.49 -14.54 -34.10
CA LEU A 528 2.69 -13.48 -33.12
C LEU A 528 2.96 -14.11 -31.75
N TRP A 529 3.84 -13.49 -30.97
CA TRP A 529 4.01 -13.79 -29.55
C TRP A 529 4.11 -12.51 -28.72
N ARG A 530 3.52 -12.51 -27.52
CA ARG A 530 3.69 -11.43 -26.55
C ARG A 530 3.74 -11.99 -25.14
N VAL A 531 4.46 -11.30 -24.26
CA VAL A 531 4.45 -11.57 -22.82
C VAL A 531 3.96 -10.31 -22.14
N ILE A 532 2.81 -10.37 -21.49
CA ILE A 532 2.18 -9.23 -20.82
C ILE A 532 1.70 -9.65 -19.44
N ARG A 533 1.65 -8.68 -18.52
CA ARG A 533 0.96 -8.84 -17.25
C ARG A 533 -0.51 -8.47 -17.46
N ASN A 534 -1.42 -9.36 -17.06
CA ASN A 534 -2.85 -9.09 -17.16
C ASN A 534 -3.34 -8.24 -15.98
N SER A 535 -4.63 -7.92 -15.95
CA SER A 535 -5.23 -7.09 -14.89
C SER A 535 -5.25 -7.71 -13.49
N ASP A 536 -4.91 -8.99 -13.38
CA ASP A 536 -4.88 -9.72 -12.11
C ASP A 536 -3.43 -9.93 -11.65
N GLY A 537 -2.48 -9.18 -12.21
CA GLY A 537 -1.05 -9.29 -11.91
C GLY A 537 -0.36 -10.54 -12.48
N LYS A 538 -1.09 -11.43 -13.17
CA LYS A 538 -0.58 -12.70 -13.71
C LYS A 538 0.12 -12.49 -15.05
N ILE A 539 1.22 -13.21 -15.25
CA ILE A 539 1.97 -13.20 -16.52
C ILE A 539 1.28 -14.12 -17.53
N LYS A 540 0.89 -13.53 -18.67
CA LYS A 540 0.29 -14.22 -19.81
C LYS A 540 1.23 -14.17 -21.02
N VAL A 541 1.33 -15.30 -21.72
CA VAL A 541 2.08 -15.50 -22.95
C VAL A 541 1.07 -15.70 -24.08
N TYR A 542 0.88 -14.67 -24.87
CA TYR A 542 0.04 -14.73 -26.06
C TYR A 542 0.83 -15.40 -27.16
N LEU A 543 0.29 -16.47 -27.72
CA LEU A 543 0.74 -17.10 -28.95
C LEU A 543 -0.40 -17.01 -29.95
N ASN A 544 -0.12 -16.58 -31.18
CA ASN A 544 -1.13 -16.55 -32.22
C ASN A 544 -0.52 -16.98 -33.56
N PHE A 545 -0.99 -18.13 -34.05
CA PHE A 545 -0.61 -18.69 -35.35
C PHE A 545 -1.79 -18.67 -36.34
N GLY A 546 -2.86 -17.95 -36.00
CA GLY A 546 -4.12 -17.92 -36.74
C GLY A 546 -4.83 -19.27 -36.73
N ASP A 547 -5.62 -19.53 -37.77
CA ASP A 547 -6.43 -20.75 -37.87
C ASP A 547 -5.72 -21.87 -38.67
N ALA A 548 -4.38 -21.87 -38.66
CA ALA A 548 -3.58 -22.72 -39.54
C ALA A 548 -3.17 -24.05 -38.87
N ASP A 549 -3.83 -25.15 -39.22
CA ASP A 549 -3.50 -26.49 -38.70
C ASP A 549 -2.03 -26.90 -38.95
N PRO A 550 -1.35 -27.55 -37.97
CA PRO A 550 -1.78 -27.81 -36.60
C PRO A 550 -1.46 -26.65 -35.62
N TYR A 551 -0.86 -25.55 -36.08
CA TYR A 551 -0.35 -24.50 -35.21
C TYR A 551 -1.45 -23.59 -34.65
N GLY A 552 -2.61 -23.56 -35.29
CA GLY A 552 -3.77 -22.84 -34.79
C GLY A 552 -4.22 -23.31 -33.41
N GLU A 553 -4.02 -24.59 -33.09
CA GLU A 553 -4.27 -25.18 -31.76
C GLU A 553 -3.38 -24.57 -30.65
N LEU A 554 -2.28 -23.91 -31.02
CA LEU A 554 -1.42 -23.20 -30.06
C LEU A 554 -1.82 -21.72 -29.87
N THR A 555 -2.83 -21.23 -30.61
CA THR A 555 -3.29 -19.83 -30.54
C THR A 555 -4.08 -19.62 -29.26
N ASP A 556 -3.44 -19.04 -28.25
CA ASP A 556 -4.05 -18.77 -26.95
C ASP A 556 -3.24 -17.74 -26.14
N ASP A 557 -3.78 -17.27 -25.03
CA ASP A 557 -3.13 -16.38 -24.05
C ASP A 557 -2.68 -17.12 -22.79
N TRP A 558 -1.99 -18.22 -23.01
CA TRP A 558 -1.37 -19.08 -22.00
C TRP A 558 -0.90 -18.37 -20.72
N LYS A 559 -1.27 -18.91 -19.56
CA LYS A 559 -0.62 -18.57 -18.28
C LYS A 559 0.80 -19.12 -18.25
N LEU A 560 1.78 -18.29 -17.90
CA LEU A 560 3.15 -18.74 -17.64
C LEU A 560 3.20 -19.51 -16.31
N VAL A 561 3.73 -20.73 -16.33
CA VAL A 561 3.89 -21.59 -15.15
C VAL A 561 5.37 -21.74 -14.77
N GLU A 562 6.22 -21.97 -15.75
CA GLU A 562 7.67 -22.09 -15.52
C GLU A 562 8.44 -21.43 -16.67
N ILE A 563 9.49 -20.70 -16.30
CA ILE A 563 10.47 -20.17 -17.24
C ILE A 563 11.88 -20.50 -16.74
N SER A 564 12.69 -21.08 -17.60
CA SER A 564 14.12 -21.30 -17.36
C SER A 564 14.89 -21.23 -18.68
N PRO A 565 16.24 -21.15 -18.65
CA PRO A 565 17.03 -21.08 -19.87
C PRO A 565 16.78 -22.22 -20.88
N ASN A 566 16.23 -23.36 -20.45
CA ASN A 566 16.00 -24.52 -21.32
C ASN A 566 14.54 -24.99 -21.35
N ARG A 567 13.61 -24.32 -20.65
CA ARG A 567 12.23 -24.78 -20.52
C ARG A 567 11.25 -23.61 -20.40
N ILE A 568 10.15 -23.69 -21.12
CA ILE A 568 8.98 -22.82 -20.97
C ILE A 568 7.78 -23.73 -20.73
N GLU A 569 7.07 -23.58 -19.61
CA GLU A 569 5.79 -24.25 -19.36
C GLU A 569 4.66 -23.23 -19.32
N LEU A 570 3.65 -23.52 -20.13
CA LEU A 570 2.46 -22.72 -20.38
C LEU A 570 1.23 -23.58 -20.08
N ARG A 571 0.22 -22.97 -19.45
CA ARG A 571 -1.07 -23.62 -19.24
C ARG A 571 -2.22 -22.70 -19.57
N ASP A 572 -3.29 -23.28 -20.09
CA ASP A 572 -4.57 -22.60 -20.13
C ASP A 572 -5.64 -23.45 -19.43
N VAL A 573 -6.56 -22.76 -18.77
CA VAL A 573 -7.72 -23.38 -18.14
C VAL A 573 -8.89 -22.72 -18.81
N SER A 574 -9.63 -23.48 -19.63
CA SER A 574 -10.77 -22.93 -20.35
C SER A 574 -11.77 -22.35 -19.33
N ASP A 575 -12.07 -21.05 -19.43
CA ASP A 575 -13.06 -20.36 -18.58
C ASP A 575 -14.51 -20.81 -18.88
N ASP A 576 -14.70 -21.75 -19.82
CA ASP A 576 -16.01 -22.23 -20.24
C ASP A 576 -16.62 -23.23 -19.24
N TYR A 577 -17.60 -22.72 -18.49
CA TYR A 577 -18.52 -23.53 -17.69
C TYR A 577 -19.23 -24.58 -18.57
N SER A 578 -18.76 -25.82 -18.55
CA SER A 578 -19.48 -26.96 -19.14
C SER A 578 -20.68 -27.33 -18.27
N PRO A 579 -21.93 -27.36 -18.79
CA PRO A 579 -23.12 -27.73 -18.03
C PRO A 579 -23.17 -29.21 -17.61
N ALA A 580 -22.13 -30.00 -17.91
CA ALA A 580 -22.14 -31.46 -17.86
C ALA A 580 -21.19 -32.09 -16.83
N GLY A 581 -20.50 -31.32 -15.98
CA GLY A 581 -19.77 -31.86 -14.82
C GLY A 581 -18.71 -32.93 -15.14
N THR A 582 -18.08 -32.85 -16.32
CA THR A 582 -17.00 -33.74 -16.72
C THR A 582 -15.75 -32.95 -17.05
N VAL A 583 -14.77 -33.07 -16.15
CA VAL A 583 -13.33 -32.79 -16.23
C VAL A 583 -12.93 -31.39 -16.73
N ASP A 584 -12.37 -30.63 -15.78
CA ASP A 584 -11.45 -29.51 -15.93
C ASP A 584 -10.45 -29.77 -17.08
N GLY A 585 -10.77 -29.24 -18.26
CA GLY A 585 -9.91 -29.27 -19.44
C GLY A 585 -8.79 -28.26 -19.23
N THR A 586 -7.61 -28.75 -18.86
CA THR A 586 -6.42 -27.92 -18.74
C THR A 586 -5.49 -28.23 -19.89
N ASP A 587 -5.19 -27.21 -20.67
CA ASP A 587 -4.20 -27.30 -21.73
C ASP A 587 -2.81 -27.10 -21.17
N LEU A 588 -1.85 -27.82 -21.73
CA LEU A 588 -0.45 -27.78 -21.33
C LEU A 588 0.42 -27.68 -22.56
N LEU A 589 1.26 -26.66 -22.61
CA LEU A 589 2.27 -26.48 -23.65
C LEU A 589 3.64 -26.31 -23.01
N VAL A 590 4.57 -27.20 -23.38
CA VAL A 590 5.95 -27.18 -22.90
C VAL A 590 6.89 -27.04 -24.07
N PHE A 591 7.72 -25.99 -24.04
CA PHE A 591 8.86 -25.85 -24.94
C PHE A 591 10.16 -26.25 -24.25
N GLU A 592 11.02 -26.95 -24.98
CA GLU A 592 12.42 -27.20 -24.59
C GLU A 592 13.37 -26.67 -25.65
N ARG A 593 14.55 -26.22 -25.22
CA ARG A 593 15.57 -25.64 -26.10
C ARG A 593 16.44 -26.73 -26.74
N ILE A 594 16.79 -26.56 -28.02
CA ILE A 594 17.68 -27.48 -28.77
C ILE A 594 19.16 -27.17 -28.52
#